data_AF-L0REV6-F1
#
_entry.id   AF-L0REV6-F1
#
_cell.length_a   1.000
_cell.length_b   1.000
_cell.length_c   1.000
_cell.angle_alpha   90.00
_cell.angle_beta   90.00
_cell.angle_gamma   90.00
#
_symmetry.space_group_name_H-M   'P 1'
#
loop_
_entity.id
_entity.type
_entity.pdbx_description
1 polymer ?
#
loop_
_entity_poly.entity_id
_entity_poly.type
_entity_poly.pdbx_seq_one_letter_code
_entity_poly.pdbx_strand_id
1 'polypeptide(L)'
;MKRINRLADRRYSEPCGFSNEQARELALLSHEIGRQIGLLVDRQGRPEMILVGDPSSIYIPELPRARQSEGRLRGLRLLHTHISGENLSEEDLMDMVFLRLDSVTVVASNPHGEPDFVQYAYLLPPESGAKPYEQLPPVRWDRADIDLPAQIKALEDEFRRADRTRDTTDKRERAIVVSVSQAPKSVQERSLDELEDLAETAGLKVEGRLIQRIRKVNPKFIMGKGKLAELEVLALQADAEVILFDQELSAGQMRNLAKLTERKILDRTQLILDIFAQHATTKAGKLQVEMAQLKYTMPRLVGKNRALSRLMGGIGGRGPGETKLEVDRRRIKDKLTKLGNELKKVSRQRGFTRDRRARAGVPVVSLVGYTNAGKSTLLNTLTNSGVLAENKLFATLDPTSRRIRFPSDQELILTDTVGFIRQLPKELKEAFRATLEELEAADVLLHVADVSHPEVGEQIEAVQKIIEDMELQGVTEILVLNKWDQLNEEERELVSNTYPHGIPASAITRRSLSSLVEVILEEIDKAVTRHR
;
A
#
# COMPACT_ATOMS: atom_id res chain seq x y z
N MET A 1 -8.15 40.12 24.63
CA MET A 1 -6.85 40.29 23.95
C MET A 1 -5.67 40.41 24.91
N LYS A 2 -5.51 41.47 25.73
CA LYS A 2 -4.35 41.58 26.66
C LYS A 2 -4.22 40.40 27.64
N ARG A 3 -5.33 39.90 28.19
CA ARG A 3 -5.34 38.71 29.07
C ARG A 3 -4.99 37.41 28.33
N ILE A 4 -5.44 37.25 27.08
CA ILE A 4 -5.11 36.09 26.24
C ILE A 4 -3.61 36.09 25.90
N ASN A 5 -3.02 37.24 25.57
CA ASN A 5 -1.58 37.32 25.30
C ASN A 5 -0.73 36.96 26.52
N ARG A 6 -1.20 37.27 27.75
CA ARG A 6 -0.51 36.85 28.99
C ARG A 6 -0.44 35.35 29.15
N LEU A 7 -1.39 34.59 28.60
CA LEU A 7 -1.32 33.12 28.59
C LEU A 7 -0.14 32.64 27.74
N ALA A 8 0.21 33.35 26.65
CA ALA A 8 1.30 32.97 25.76
C ALA A 8 2.69 33.19 26.39
N ASP A 9 2.83 34.23 27.21
CA ASP A 9 4.10 34.63 27.83
C ASP A 9 4.43 33.83 29.11
N ARG A 10 3.48 33.02 29.61
CA ARG A 10 3.62 32.23 30.84
C ARG A 10 4.14 30.83 30.53
N ARG A 11 4.89 30.24 31.47
CA ARG A 11 5.29 28.83 31.42
C ARG A 11 4.34 27.94 32.19
N TYR A 12 4.06 26.79 31.62
CA TYR A 12 3.17 25.74 32.10
C TYR A 12 4.01 24.54 32.58
N SER A 13 5.04 24.77 33.40
CA SER A 13 6.04 23.75 33.73
C SER A 13 5.64 22.80 34.87
N GLU A 14 4.45 22.94 35.44
CA GLU A 14 4.00 22.04 36.51
C GLU A 14 3.81 20.61 35.98
N PRO A 15 4.01 19.57 36.84
CA PRO A 15 3.88 18.17 36.43
C PRO A 15 2.50 17.85 35.82
N CYS A 16 1.43 18.41 36.38
CA CYS A 16 0.07 18.28 35.87
C CYS A 16 -0.23 19.16 34.65
N GLY A 17 0.74 19.98 34.22
CA GLY A 17 0.68 20.80 33.02
C GLY A 17 0.12 22.20 33.20
N PHE A 18 -0.33 22.58 34.39
CA PHE A 18 -0.79 23.93 34.72
C PHE A 18 -0.77 24.16 36.23
N SER A 19 -0.64 25.42 36.65
CA SER A 19 -0.89 25.84 38.02
C SER A 19 -2.39 26.07 38.28
N ASN A 20 -2.79 26.01 39.56
CA ASN A 20 -4.16 26.32 39.97
C ASN A 20 -4.62 27.73 39.52
N GLU A 21 -3.72 28.72 39.54
CA GLU A 21 -4.03 30.07 39.02
C GLU A 21 -4.28 30.04 37.51
N GLN A 22 -3.45 29.32 36.75
CA GLN A 22 -3.57 29.21 35.30
C GLN A 22 -4.85 28.47 34.88
N ALA A 23 -5.23 27.39 35.56
CA ALA A 23 -6.48 26.68 35.29
C ALA A 23 -7.69 27.59 35.50
N ARG A 24 -7.71 28.34 36.60
CA ARG A 24 -8.78 29.28 36.91
C ARG A 24 -8.84 30.43 35.90
N GLU A 25 -7.68 30.99 35.53
CA GLU A 25 -7.61 32.05 34.52
C GLU A 25 -8.11 31.57 33.15
N LEU A 26 -7.72 30.37 32.72
CA LEU A 26 -8.17 29.75 31.46
C LEU A 26 -9.68 29.52 31.45
N ALA A 27 -10.23 28.90 32.49
CA ALA A 27 -11.66 28.62 32.61
C ALA A 27 -12.50 29.91 32.60
N LEU A 28 -12.12 30.90 33.42
CA LEU A 28 -12.81 32.20 33.48
C LEU A 28 -12.74 32.93 32.14
N LEU A 29 -11.57 32.97 31.50
CA LEU A 29 -11.41 33.60 30.21
C LEU A 29 -12.26 32.93 29.14
N SER A 30 -12.31 31.60 29.12
CA SER A 30 -13.12 30.82 28.18
C SER A 30 -14.61 31.08 28.37
N HIS A 31 -15.07 31.15 29.61
CA HIS A 31 -16.45 31.48 29.97
C HIS A 31 -16.82 32.92 29.57
N GLU A 32 -15.96 33.90 29.89
CA GLU A 32 -16.18 35.32 29.54
C GLU A 32 -16.31 35.55 28.03
N ILE A 33 -15.53 34.83 27.21
CA ILE A 33 -15.59 34.95 25.74
C ILE A 33 -16.65 34.04 25.12
N GLY A 34 -17.25 33.13 25.90
CA GLY A 34 -18.19 32.12 25.42
C GLY A 34 -17.59 31.16 24.38
N ARG A 35 -16.29 30.90 24.44
CA ARG A 35 -15.54 30.07 23.47
C ARG A 35 -14.46 29.26 24.16
N GLN A 36 -14.23 28.04 23.69
CA GLN A 36 -13.17 27.20 24.22
C GLN A 36 -11.80 27.83 23.91
N ILE A 37 -10.87 27.74 24.86
CA ILE A 37 -9.49 28.21 24.72
C ILE A 37 -8.58 26.99 24.80
N GLY A 38 -7.70 26.83 23.82
CA GLY A 38 -6.66 25.80 23.81
C GLY A 38 -5.27 26.40 23.79
N LEU A 39 -4.31 25.69 24.37
CA LEU A 39 -2.90 26.00 24.38
C LEU A 39 -2.14 24.76 23.92
N LEU A 40 -1.39 24.90 22.81
CA LEU A 40 -0.37 23.92 22.46
C LEU A 40 0.92 24.31 23.16
N VAL A 41 1.38 23.44 24.06
CA VAL A 41 2.51 23.69 24.94
C VAL A 41 3.61 22.69 24.63
N ASP A 42 4.84 23.17 24.48
CA ASP A 42 6.02 22.32 24.32
C ASP A 42 6.41 21.59 25.62
N ARG A 43 7.36 20.67 25.53
CA ARG A 43 7.89 19.93 26.69
C ARG A 43 8.61 20.79 27.73
N GLN A 44 9.02 22.00 27.38
CA GLN A 44 9.62 22.95 28.32
C GLN A 44 8.57 23.84 29.00
N GLY A 45 7.29 23.59 28.72
CA GLY A 45 6.16 24.33 29.26
C GLY A 45 5.89 25.65 28.55
N ARG A 46 6.43 25.89 27.36
CA ARG A 46 6.18 27.14 26.61
C ARG A 46 5.00 26.96 25.66
N PRO A 47 4.02 27.87 25.67
CA PRO A 47 2.95 27.88 24.67
C PRO A 47 3.53 28.21 23.28
N GLU A 48 3.40 27.28 22.34
CA GLU A 48 3.70 27.54 20.92
C GLU A 48 2.53 28.25 20.22
N MET A 49 1.30 27.90 20.62
CA MET A 49 0.11 28.41 19.96
C MET A 49 -1.06 28.50 20.93
N ILE A 50 -1.80 29.60 20.83
CA ILE A 50 -3.11 29.76 21.47
C ILE A 50 -4.19 29.53 20.42
N LEU A 51 -5.15 28.69 20.77
CA LEU A 51 -6.30 28.33 19.98
C LEU A 51 -7.54 28.94 20.63
N VAL A 52 -8.41 29.54 19.82
CA VAL A 52 -9.72 30.02 20.27
C VAL A 52 -10.76 29.39 19.38
N GLY A 53 -11.55 28.50 19.96
CA GLY A 53 -12.55 27.71 19.27
C GLY A 53 -13.93 28.37 19.22
N ASP A 54 -14.93 27.53 19.04
CA ASP A 54 -16.33 27.84 19.28
C ASP A 54 -16.74 27.33 20.69
N PRO A 55 -18.02 27.39 21.11
CA PRO A 55 -18.44 26.91 22.42
C PRO A 55 -18.27 25.39 22.65
N SER A 56 -18.18 24.61 21.56
CA SER A 56 -18.26 23.15 21.54
C SER A 56 -17.04 22.44 20.95
N SER A 57 -16.17 23.16 20.23
CA SER A 57 -15.01 22.58 19.55
C SER A 57 -13.85 23.58 19.43
N ILE A 58 -12.63 23.04 19.34
CA ILE A 58 -11.42 23.79 18.99
C ILE A 58 -10.88 23.28 17.67
N TYR A 59 -10.70 24.19 16.71
CA TYR A 59 -10.00 23.86 15.48
C TYR A 59 -8.49 24.02 15.66
N ILE A 60 -7.77 22.89 15.62
CA ILE A 60 -6.31 22.89 15.62
C ILE A 60 -5.82 23.04 14.16
N PRO A 61 -5.07 24.11 13.83
CA PRO A 61 -4.57 24.30 12.47
C PRO A 61 -3.49 23.27 12.13
N GLU A 62 -3.18 23.14 10.84
CA GLU A 62 -2.03 22.35 10.39
C GLU A 62 -0.75 22.86 11.06
N LEU A 63 -0.19 22.02 11.93
CA LEU A 63 1.06 22.30 12.61
C LEU A 63 2.23 22.09 11.64
N PRO A 64 3.31 22.88 11.72
CA PRO A 64 4.51 22.68 10.91
C PRO A 64 5.02 21.25 11.05
N ARG A 65 5.55 20.68 9.96
CA ARG A 65 6.17 19.35 10.02
C ARG A 65 7.26 19.37 11.09
N ALA A 66 7.14 18.50 12.09
CA ALA A 66 8.22 18.27 13.02
C ALA A 66 9.44 17.84 12.20
N ARG A 67 10.64 18.34 12.56
CA ARG A 67 11.87 17.77 11.99
C ARG A 67 11.84 16.29 12.35
N GLN A 68 11.89 15.42 11.35
CA GLN A 68 11.80 13.96 11.48
C GLN A 68 12.87 13.33 12.41
N SER A 69 13.69 14.13 13.09
CA SER A 69 14.93 13.68 13.72
C SER A 69 14.92 13.55 15.24
N GLU A 70 13.86 13.87 15.99
CA GLU A 70 13.94 13.83 17.48
C GLU A 70 12.80 13.14 18.26
N GLY A 71 11.77 12.58 17.63
CA GLY A 71 10.78 11.78 18.37
C GLY A 71 9.61 11.29 17.52
N ARG A 72 8.99 10.19 17.96
CA ARG A 72 7.75 9.65 17.34
C ARG A 72 6.52 10.48 17.70
N LEU A 73 6.54 11.07 18.89
CA LEU A 73 5.57 12.07 19.35
C LEU A 73 6.04 13.47 18.94
N ARG A 74 5.10 14.41 18.85
CA ARG A 74 5.38 15.76 18.35
C ARG A 74 6.12 16.64 19.35
N GLY A 75 6.14 16.28 20.63
CA GLY A 75 6.69 17.12 21.70
C GLY A 75 5.75 18.23 22.13
N LEU A 76 4.47 18.12 21.77
CA LEU A 76 3.43 19.09 22.06
C LEU A 76 2.30 18.43 22.83
N ARG A 77 1.80 19.12 23.85
CA ARG A 77 0.58 18.75 24.57
C ARG A 77 -0.48 19.82 24.38
N LEU A 78 -1.74 19.41 24.29
CA LEU A 78 -2.88 20.33 24.23
C LEU A 78 -3.52 20.45 25.60
N LEU A 79 -3.54 21.67 26.12
CA LEU A 79 -4.32 22.06 27.29
C LEU A 79 -5.49 22.92 26.81
N HIS A 80 -6.73 22.49 26.99
CA HIS A 80 -7.90 23.25 26.54
C HIS A 80 -9.07 23.21 27.52
N THR A 81 -10.03 24.12 27.32
CA THR A 81 -11.19 24.29 28.20
C THR A 81 -12.47 23.78 27.56
N HIS A 82 -13.32 23.14 28.38
CA HIS A 82 -14.70 22.81 28.01
C HIS A 82 -15.67 23.64 28.85
N ILE A 83 -16.56 24.39 28.20
CA ILE A 83 -17.47 25.33 28.88
C ILE A 83 -18.71 24.62 29.42
N SER A 84 -19.14 23.54 28.77
CA SER A 84 -20.37 22.82 29.09
C SER A 84 -20.20 21.80 30.22
N GLY A 85 -19.04 21.78 30.90
CA GLY A 85 -18.73 20.78 31.93
C GLY A 85 -18.58 19.35 31.40
N GLU A 86 -18.26 19.20 30.11
CA GLU A 86 -18.15 17.89 29.46
C GLU A 86 -16.73 17.31 29.61
N ASN A 87 -16.67 15.98 29.68
CA ASN A 87 -15.42 15.21 29.67
C ASN A 87 -14.69 15.34 28.32
N LEU A 88 -13.52 14.73 28.20
CA LEU A 88 -12.83 14.56 26.92
C LEU A 88 -13.78 13.99 25.86
N SER A 89 -13.91 14.72 24.75
CA SER A 89 -14.73 14.30 23.63
C SER A 89 -13.97 13.29 22.75
N GLU A 90 -14.70 12.56 21.91
CA GLU A 90 -14.06 11.74 20.88
C GLU A 90 -13.24 12.58 19.89
N GLU A 91 -13.59 13.86 19.70
CA GLU A 91 -12.84 14.76 18.82
C GLU A 91 -11.45 15.05 19.38
N ASP A 92 -11.35 15.34 20.68
CA ASP A 92 -10.08 15.64 21.36
C ASP A 92 -9.12 14.46 21.33
N LEU A 93 -9.65 13.25 21.55
CA LEU A 93 -8.88 12.00 21.52
C LEU A 93 -8.38 11.70 20.11
N MET A 94 -9.20 11.96 19.10
CA MET A 94 -8.80 11.77 17.69
C MET A 94 -7.74 12.79 17.28
N ASP A 95 -7.89 14.05 17.69
CA ASP A 95 -6.91 15.09 17.41
C ASP A 95 -5.57 14.80 18.08
N MET A 96 -5.58 14.29 19.32
CA MET A 96 -4.36 13.83 20.00
C MET A 96 -3.63 12.75 19.18
N VAL A 97 -4.36 11.74 18.69
CA VAL A 97 -3.78 10.66 17.88
C VAL A 97 -3.24 11.17 16.55
N PHE A 98 -4.05 11.92 15.77
CA PHE A 98 -3.66 12.35 14.43
C PHE A 98 -2.57 13.42 14.41
N LEU A 99 -2.58 14.32 15.39
CA LEU A 99 -1.53 15.32 15.54
C LEU A 99 -0.32 14.78 16.28
N ARG A 100 -0.39 13.55 16.81
CA ARG A 100 0.66 12.88 17.57
C ARG A 100 1.09 13.69 18.79
N LEU A 101 0.10 14.27 19.46
CA LEU A 101 0.32 15.04 20.67
C LEU A 101 0.73 14.10 21.81
N ASP A 102 1.66 14.56 22.63
CA ASP A 102 2.17 13.82 23.78
C ASP A 102 1.02 13.54 24.78
N SER A 103 0.12 14.52 24.98
CA SER A 103 -1.08 14.39 25.78
C SER A 103 -2.14 15.44 25.41
N VAL A 104 -3.38 15.17 25.82
CA VAL A 104 -4.51 16.10 25.79
C VAL A 104 -5.05 16.28 27.20
N THR A 105 -5.39 17.51 27.57
CA THR A 105 -5.85 17.87 28.91
C THR A 105 -7.03 18.83 28.80
N VAL A 106 -8.20 18.41 29.28
CA VAL A 106 -9.41 19.24 29.36
C VAL A 106 -9.57 19.79 30.76
N VAL A 107 -9.71 21.10 30.88
CA VAL A 107 -10.22 21.77 32.08
C VAL A 107 -11.71 22.08 31.86
N ALA A 108 -12.56 21.29 32.50
CA ALA A 108 -14.01 21.47 32.43
C ALA A 108 -14.45 22.56 33.41
N SER A 109 -15.29 23.48 32.94
CA SER A 109 -15.82 24.59 33.72
C SER A 109 -17.25 24.33 34.13
N ASN A 110 -17.62 24.82 35.32
CA ASN A 110 -19.01 24.84 35.77
C ASN A 110 -19.79 26.01 35.11
N PRO A 111 -21.12 26.08 35.27
CA PRO A 111 -21.94 27.16 34.72
C PRO A 111 -21.58 28.58 35.19
N HIS A 112 -20.78 28.71 36.25
CA HIS A 112 -20.29 29.99 36.77
C HIS A 112 -18.91 30.38 36.20
N GLY A 113 -18.35 29.56 35.30
CA GLY A 113 -17.04 29.80 34.67
C GLY A 113 -15.84 29.43 35.54
N GLU A 114 -16.05 28.80 36.69
CA GLU A 114 -14.97 28.26 37.51
C GLU A 114 -14.62 26.83 37.08
N PRO A 115 -13.34 26.42 37.17
CA PRO A 115 -12.95 25.05 36.88
C PRO A 115 -13.60 24.08 37.87
N ASP A 116 -14.07 22.94 37.39
CA ASP A 116 -14.75 21.91 38.17
C ASP A 116 -13.90 20.63 38.26
N PHE A 117 -13.53 20.08 37.10
CA PHE A 117 -12.65 18.93 37.01
C PHE A 117 -11.70 19.06 35.82
N VAL A 118 -10.65 18.25 35.88
CA VAL A 118 -9.70 18.08 34.78
C VAL A 118 -9.67 16.62 34.37
N GLN A 119 -9.49 16.38 33.08
CA GLN A 119 -9.30 15.04 32.54
C GLN A 119 -8.11 15.00 31.59
N TYR A 120 -7.37 13.89 31.65
CA TYR A 120 -6.16 13.68 30.87
C TYR A 120 -6.34 12.47 29.94
N ALA A 121 -5.73 12.57 28.77
CA ALA A 121 -5.44 11.43 27.92
C ALA A 121 -4.02 11.52 27.37
N TYR A 122 -3.39 10.38 27.16
CA TYR A 122 -2.10 10.26 26.51
C TYR A 122 -2.09 9.06 25.57
N LEU A 123 -1.20 9.07 24.60
CA LEU A 123 -1.04 7.96 23.67
C LEU A 123 -0.41 6.77 24.38
N LEU A 124 -0.92 5.57 24.10
CA LEU A 124 -0.32 4.33 24.58
C LEU A 124 0.47 3.67 23.45
N PRO A 125 1.50 2.86 23.76
CA PRO A 125 1.98 1.86 22.84
C PRO A 125 0.89 0.77 22.70
N PRO A 126 0.51 0.39 21.48
CA PRO A 126 -0.34 -0.77 21.25
C PRO A 126 0.27 -2.03 21.87
N GLU A 127 -0.41 -2.54 22.89
CA GLU A 127 -0.52 -3.97 23.11
C GLU A 127 -1.70 -4.49 22.27
N SER A 128 -1.55 -5.70 21.71
CA SER A 128 -2.49 -6.26 20.74
C SER A 128 -3.95 -6.26 21.26
N GLY A 129 -4.78 -5.33 20.74
CA GLY A 129 -6.20 -5.22 21.06
C GLY A 129 -6.60 -4.09 22.04
N ALA A 130 -5.65 -3.31 22.57
CA ALA A 130 -5.96 -2.17 23.44
C ALA A 130 -6.29 -0.88 22.64
N LYS A 131 -6.96 0.08 23.28
CA LYS A 131 -7.20 1.41 22.68
C LYS A 131 -5.86 2.14 22.45
N PRO A 132 -5.73 2.95 21.39
CA PRO A 132 -4.49 3.67 21.05
C PRO A 132 -4.08 4.77 22.06
N TYR A 133 -4.87 4.96 23.10
CA TYR A 133 -4.71 5.97 24.12
C TYR A 133 -5.23 5.46 25.46
N GLU A 134 -4.70 6.01 26.54
CA GLU A 134 -5.27 5.90 27.87
C GLU A 134 -6.05 7.17 28.18
N GLN A 135 -7.27 7.01 28.68
CA GLN A 135 -8.08 8.10 29.21
C GLN A 135 -8.22 7.91 30.71
N LEU A 136 -7.70 8.86 31.46
CA LEU A 136 -7.78 8.82 32.93
C LEU A 136 -9.17 9.26 33.41
N PRO A 137 -9.62 8.78 34.58
CA PRO A 137 -10.86 9.28 35.18
C PRO A 137 -10.75 10.79 35.48
N PRO A 138 -11.86 11.55 35.39
CA PRO A 138 -11.86 12.96 35.74
C PRO A 138 -11.54 13.13 37.23
N VAL A 139 -10.65 14.08 37.53
CA VAL A 139 -10.27 14.44 38.90
C VAL A 139 -10.59 15.90 39.13
N ARG A 140 -10.83 16.29 40.38
CA ARG A 140 -10.98 17.71 40.70
C ARG A 140 -9.74 18.48 40.26
N TRP A 141 -9.93 19.63 39.62
CA TRP A 141 -8.86 20.43 39.00
C TRP A 141 -7.75 20.81 39.98
N ASP A 142 -8.08 21.03 41.25
CA ASP A 142 -7.16 21.42 42.34
C ASP A 142 -6.43 20.23 42.98
N ARG A 143 -6.78 18.99 42.60
CA ARG A 143 -6.21 17.75 43.13
C ARG A 143 -5.56 16.89 42.03
N ALA A 144 -5.23 17.50 40.91
CA ALA A 144 -4.59 16.81 39.82
C ALA A 144 -3.13 16.46 40.18
N ASP A 145 -2.90 15.19 40.50
CA ASP A 145 -1.58 14.65 40.85
C ASP A 145 -1.10 13.69 39.76
N ILE A 146 -0.79 14.26 38.58
CA ILE A 146 -0.22 13.53 37.46
C ILE A 146 1.12 14.16 37.08
N ASP A 147 2.13 13.31 36.90
CA ASP A 147 3.43 13.73 36.36
C ASP A 147 3.47 13.44 34.84
N LEU A 148 2.92 14.37 34.06
CA LEU A 148 2.92 14.27 32.59
C LEU A 148 4.36 14.14 32.03
N PRO A 149 5.36 14.93 32.48
CA PRO A 149 6.74 14.74 32.05
C PRO A 149 7.28 13.31 32.28
N ALA A 150 7.01 12.70 33.44
CA ALA A 150 7.44 11.33 33.72
C ALA A 150 6.73 10.31 32.82
N GLN A 151 5.42 10.46 32.61
CA GLN A 151 4.64 9.57 31.73
C GLN A 151 5.13 9.64 30.28
N ILE A 152 5.33 10.86 29.75
CA ILE A 152 5.84 11.07 28.39
C ILE A 152 7.24 10.47 28.26
N LYS A 153 8.12 10.67 29.25
CA LYS A 153 9.46 10.09 29.25
C LYS A 153 9.43 8.56 29.27
N ALA A 154 8.56 7.95 30.08
CA ALA A 154 8.39 6.50 30.12
C ALA A 154 7.94 5.95 28.75
N LEU A 155 6.95 6.61 28.14
CA LEU A 155 6.45 6.28 26.81
C LEU A 155 7.52 6.41 25.73
N GLU A 156 8.34 7.47 25.76
CA GLU A 156 9.46 7.63 24.83
C GLU A 156 10.55 6.58 25.04
N ASP A 157 10.89 6.26 26.28
CA ASP A 157 11.88 5.24 26.58
C ASP A 157 11.38 3.85 26.15
N GLU A 158 10.09 3.58 26.24
CA GLU A 158 9.46 2.38 25.70
C GLU A 158 9.54 2.32 24.17
N PHE A 159 9.19 3.41 23.48
CA PHE A 159 9.37 3.52 22.03
C PHE A 159 10.84 3.34 21.61
N ARG A 160 11.80 3.90 22.36
CA ARG A 160 13.25 3.74 22.11
C ARG A 160 13.75 2.32 22.36
N ARG A 161 13.22 1.63 23.38
CA ARG A 161 13.56 0.22 23.64
C ARG A 161 13.08 -0.65 22.50
N ALA A 162 11.85 -0.43 22.04
CA ALA A 162 11.33 -1.10 20.87
C ALA A 162 12.24 -0.90 19.65
N ASP A 163 12.84 0.29 19.49
CA ASP A 163 13.83 0.58 18.43
C ASP A 163 15.20 -0.09 18.60
N ARG A 164 15.72 -0.23 19.83
CA ARG A 164 17.05 -0.83 20.06
C ARG A 164 17.09 -2.34 19.83
N THR A 165 15.97 -3.03 20.01
CA THR A 165 15.82 -4.44 19.62
C THR A 165 15.69 -4.63 18.11
N ARG A 166 15.63 -3.55 17.32
CA ARG A 166 15.45 -3.65 15.87
C ARG A 166 16.78 -3.69 15.15
N ASP A 167 16.80 -4.53 14.13
CA ASP A 167 17.93 -4.65 13.24
C ASP A 167 18.11 -3.36 12.43
N THR A 168 19.04 -2.52 12.86
CA THR A 168 19.40 -1.24 12.19
C THR A 168 20.23 -1.46 10.93
N THR A 169 20.57 -2.70 10.58
CA THR A 169 21.30 -3.01 9.34
C THR A 169 20.37 -3.05 8.13
N ASP A 170 19.07 -3.30 8.34
CA ASP A 170 18.07 -3.31 7.27
C ASP A 170 17.66 -1.88 6.88
N LYS A 171 18.01 -1.48 5.66
CA LYS A 171 17.76 -0.13 5.12
C LYS A 171 16.44 -0.02 4.34
N ARG A 172 15.62 -1.06 4.32
CA ARG A 172 14.34 -1.06 3.59
C ARG A 172 13.34 -0.11 4.24
N GLU A 173 12.53 0.56 3.41
CA GLU A 173 11.41 1.38 3.90
C GLU A 173 10.43 0.47 4.66
N ARG A 174 10.04 0.86 5.87
CA ARG A 174 9.07 0.09 6.67
C ARG A 174 7.65 0.41 6.26
N ALA A 175 6.83 -0.63 6.16
CA ALA A 175 5.47 -0.55 5.69
C ALA A 175 4.47 -1.19 6.67
N ILE A 176 3.26 -0.64 6.69
CA ILE A 176 2.09 -1.32 7.24
C ILE A 176 1.16 -1.69 6.10
N VAL A 177 0.67 -2.92 6.12
CA VAL A 177 -0.33 -3.40 5.17
C VAL A 177 -1.74 -3.26 5.75
N VAL A 178 -2.68 -2.79 4.94
CA VAL A 178 -4.04 -2.47 5.36
C VAL A 178 -5.05 -3.08 4.40
N SER A 179 -5.99 -3.87 4.92
CA SER A 179 -7.13 -4.37 4.15
C SER A 179 -8.44 -3.84 4.73
N VAL A 180 -9.23 -3.19 3.87
CA VAL A 180 -10.54 -2.61 4.17
C VAL A 180 -11.55 -3.10 3.14
N SER A 181 -12.27 -4.17 3.48
CA SER A 181 -13.19 -4.83 2.55
C SER A 181 -14.49 -5.30 3.19
N GLN A 182 -15.48 -5.61 2.36
CA GLN A 182 -16.70 -6.30 2.78
C GLN A 182 -16.49 -7.81 2.95
N ALA A 183 -15.41 -8.33 2.35
CA ALA A 183 -15.07 -9.75 2.35
C ALA A 183 -14.89 -10.32 3.77
N PRO A 184 -15.08 -11.64 3.95
CA PRO A 184 -14.74 -12.32 5.19
C PRO A 184 -13.28 -12.08 5.61
N LYS A 185 -13.00 -12.18 6.91
CA LYS A 185 -11.65 -11.93 7.45
C LYS A 185 -10.61 -12.88 6.84
N SER A 186 -10.94 -14.16 6.68
CA SER A 186 -10.07 -15.16 6.08
C SER A 186 -9.63 -14.79 4.66
N VAL A 187 -10.53 -14.24 3.84
CA VAL A 187 -10.21 -13.79 2.47
C VAL A 187 -9.29 -12.57 2.51
N GLN A 188 -9.51 -11.65 3.46
CA GLN A 188 -8.64 -10.48 3.63
C GLN A 188 -7.26 -10.87 4.14
N GLU A 189 -7.14 -11.84 5.04
CA GLU A 189 -5.86 -12.38 5.52
C GLU A 189 -5.05 -12.95 4.36
N ARG A 190 -5.63 -13.82 3.54
CA ARG A 190 -4.96 -14.37 2.35
C ARG A 190 -4.52 -13.29 1.34
N SER A 191 -5.34 -12.26 1.16
CA SER A 191 -5.00 -11.12 0.29
C SER A 191 -3.85 -10.28 0.85
N LEU A 192 -3.78 -10.15 2.18
CA LEU A 192 -2.67 -9.48 2.85
C LEU A 192 -1.39 -10.30 2.80
N ASP A 193 -1.46 -11.64 2.93
CA ASP A 193 -0.28 -12.49 2.78
C ASP A 193 0.36 -12.30 1.39
N GLU A 194 -0.44 -12.29 0.32
CA GLU A 194 0.05 -11.97 -1.04
C GLU A 194 0.58 -10.53 -1.17
N LEU A 195 -0.06 -9.57 -0.49
CA LEU A 195 0.39 -8.17 -0.49
C LEU A 195 1.72 -7.98 0.26
N GLU A 196 1.95 -8.76 1.31
CA GLU A 196 3.22 -8.81 2.05
C GLU A 196 4.33 -9.34 1.14
N ASP A 197 4.09 -10.44 0.41
CA ASP A 197 5.04 -10.97 -0.58
C ASP A 197 5.36 -9.93 -1.68
N LEU A 198 4.35 -9.17 -2.13
CA LEU A 198 4.54 -8.08 -3.10
C LEU A 198 5.39 -6.95 -2.49
N ALA A 199 5.12 -6.58 -1.23
CA ALA A 199 5.86 -5.54 -0.53
C ALA A 199 7.33 -5.94 -0.35
N GLU A 200 7.61 -7.19 0.05
CA GLU A 200 8.97 -7.72 0.16
C GLU A 200 9.69 -7.70 -1.20
N THR A 201 9.00 -8.10 -2.26
CA THR A 201 9.52 -8.06 -3.63
C THR A 201 9.88 -6.63 -4.05
N ALA A 202 9.08 -5.63 -3.66
CA ALA A 202 9.34 -4.22 -3.94
C ALA A 202 10.48 -3.61 -3.09
N GLY A 203 11.02 -4.36 -2.12
CA GLY A 203 12.05 -3.90 -1.19
C GLY A 203 11.50 -3.16 0.03
N LEU A 204 10.22 -3.37 0.37
CA LEU A 204 9.62 -2.88 1.61
C LEU A 204 9.73 -3.94 2.71
N LYS A 205 9.76 -3.49 3.96
CA LYS A 205 9.69 -4.38 5.12
C LYS A 205 8.36 -4.20 5.83
N VAL A 206 7.51 -5.22 5.83
CA VAL A 206 6.21 -5.14 6.51
C VAL A 206 6.40 -5.38 8.01
N GLU A 207 5.99 -4.40 8.82
CA GLU A 207 6.17 -4.41 10.28
C GLU A 207 4.81 -4.40 11.02
N GLY A 208 3.71 -4.45 10.28
CA GLY A 208 2.37 -4.50 10.86
C GLY A 208 1.28 -4.68 9.83
N ARG A 209 0.16 -5.26 10.27
CA ARG A 209 -1.03 -5.49 9.45
C ARG A 209 -2.29 -5.01 10.15
N LEU A 210 -3.21 -4.44 9.37
CA LEU A 210 -4.49 -3.93 9.85
C LEU A 210 -5.63 -4.40 8.96
N ILE A 211 -6.60 -5.11 9.55
CA ILE A 211 -7.80 -5.57 8.84
C ILE A 211 -9.02 -4.83 9.38
N GLN A 212 -9.85 -4.34 8.47
CA GLN A 212 -11.16 -3.79 8.81
C GLN A 212 -12.24 -4.33 7.87
N ARG A 213 -13.17 -5.11 8.43
CA ARG A 213 -14.40 -5.45 7.73
C ARG A 213 -15.41 -4.30 7.79
N ILE A 214 -15.90 -3.87 6.65
CA ILE A 214 -16.84 -2.76 6.53
C ILE A 214 -18.12 -3.18 5.79
N ARG A 215 -19.24 -2.50 6.06
CA ARG A 215 -20.47 -2.65 5.24
C ARG A 215 -20.46 -1.71 4.03
N LYS A 216 -19.90 -0.51 4.18
CA LYS A 216 -19.81 0.52 3.15
C LYS A 216 -18.50 1.29 3.28
N VAL A 217 -17.85 1.54 2.15
CA VAL A 217 -16.58 2.26 2.08
C VAL A 217 -16.78 3.74 2.42
N ASN A 218 -15.90 4.30 3.26
CA ASN A 218 -15.89 5.73 3.51
C ASN A 218 -15.28 6.47 2.30
N PRO A 219 -16.03 7.37 1.63
CA PRO A 219 -15.52 8.06 0.44
C PRO A 219 -14.34 8.99 0.72
N LYS A 220 -14.15 9.43 1.98
CA LYS A 220 -13.09 10.37 2.35
C LYS A 220 -11.77 9.68 2.72
N PHE A 221 -11.82 8.55 3.43
CA PHE A 221 -10.64 7.92 4.04
C PHE A 221 -10.60 6.39 3.94
N ILE A 222 -11.46 5.76 3.12
CA ILE A 222 -11.72 4.31 3.01
C ILE A 222 -12.25 3.63 4.29
N MET A 223 -11.77 4.04 5.47
CA MET A 223 -12.10 3.54 6.80
C MET A 223 -12.71 4.62 7.72
N GLY A 224 -13.18 4.18 8.89
CA GLY A 224 -13.74 5.04 9.94
C GLY A 224 -12.66 5.71 10.81
N LYS A 225 -13.02 6.81 11.50
CA LYS A 225 -12.09 7.58 12.34
C LYS A 225 -11.37 6.73 13.40
N GLY A 226 -12.10 5.84 14.10
CA GLY A 226 -11.49 4.96 15.11
C GLY A 226 -10.42 4.02 14.55
N LYS A 227 -10.65 3.43 13.37
CA LYS A 227 -9.63 2.58 12.73
C LYS A 227 -8.46 3.37 12.16
N LEU A 228 -8.69 4.61 11.71
CA LEU A 228 -7.61 5.51 11.31
C LEU A 228 -6.71 5.89 12.49
N ALA A 229 -7.29 6.10 13.67
CA ALA A 229 -6.52 6.33 14.88
C ALA A 229 -5.67 5.10 15.24
N GLU A 230 -6.26 3.90 15.19
CA GLU A 230 -5.51 2.66 15.40
C GLU A 230 -4.38 2.47 14.38
N LEU A 231 -4.64 2.77 13.10
CA LEU A 231 -3.63 2.74 12.02
C LEU A 231 -2.47 3.71 12.30
N GLU A 232 -2.77 4.93 12.71
CA GLU A 232 -1.74 5.94 12.99
C GLU A 232 -0.83 5.51 14.13
N VAL A 233 -1.41 4.95 15.20
CA VAL A 233 -0.61 4.46 16.33
C VAL A 233 0.22 3.23 15.95
N LEU A 234 -0.35 2.29 15.18
CA LEU A 234 0.42 1.17 14.62
C LEU A 234 1.58 1.68 13.74
N ALA A 235 1.35 2.70 12.92
CA ALA A 235 2.36 3.33 12.07
C ALA A 235 3.45 4.02 12.86
N LEU A 236 3.13 4.61 14.01
CA LEU A 236 4.13 5.16 14.92
C LEU A 236 4.95 4.08 15.59
N GLN A 237 4.35 2.96 16.00
CA GLN A 237 5.08 1.84 16.58
C GLN A 237 6.01 1.15 15.60
N ALA A 238 5.52 0.85 14.41
CA ALA A 238 6.31 0.24 13.34
C ALA A 238 7.38 1.19 12.81
N ASP A 239 7.33 2.48 13.16
CA ASP A 239 8.10 3.55 12.52
C ASP A 239 7.95 3.45 10.99
N ALA A 240 6.71 3.21 10.55
CA ALA A 240 6.38 2.94 9.17
C ALA A 240 6.43 4.24 8.37
N GLU A 241 7.18 4.23 7.27
CA GLU A 241 7.26 5.33 6.30
C GLU A 241 6.16 5.21 5.24
N VAL A 242 5.72 3.97 5.01
CA VAL A 242 4.74 3.61 3.99
C VAL A 242 3.51 2.96 4.62
N ILE A 243 2.32 3.37 4.17
CA ILE A 243 1.08 2.65 4.44
C ILE A 243 0.57 2.12 3.10
N LEU A 244 0.45 0.80 3.02
CA LEU A 244 0.11 0.06 1.82
C LEU A 244 -1.30 -0.51 1.95
N PHE A 245 -2.20 -0.06 1.08
CA PHE A 245 -3.58 -0.53 1.03
C PHE A 245 -3.75 -1.64 -0.01
N ASP A 246 -4.38 -2.74 0.39
CA ASP A 246 -4.70 -3.85 -0.51
C ASP A 246 -5.72 -3.45 -1.59
N GLN A 247 -6.63 -2.51 -1.28
CA GLN A 247 -7.62 -2.00 -2.22
C GLN A 247 -7.15 -0.76 -2.96
N GLU A 248 -7.61 -0.59 -4.19
CA GLU A 248 -7.36 0.62 -4.98
C GLU A 248 -7.99 1.85 -4.31
N LEU A 249 -7.18 2.90 -4.13
CA LEU A 249 -7.64 4.15 -3.53
C LEU A 249 -8.03 5.17 -4.60
N SER A 250 -9.11 5.91 -4.34
CA SER A 250 -9.43 7.11 -5.12
C SER A 250 -8.41 8.23 -4.85
N ALA A 251 -8.23 9.14 -5.82
CA ALA A 251 -7.36 10.31 -5.67
C ALA A 251 -7.66 11.15 -4.42
N GLY A 252 -8.94 11.23 -4.04
CA GLY A 252 -9.39 11.93 -2.84
C GLY A 252 -8.93 11.24 -1.57
N GLN A 253 -9.15 9.92 -1.47
CA GLN A 253 -8.74 9.11 -0.32
C GLN A 253 -7.23 9.14 -0.12
N MET A 254 -6.45 8.84 -1.18
CA MET A 254 -4.99 8.82 -1.12
C MET A 254 -4.42 10.16 -0.62
N ARG A 255 -4.94 11.29 -1.13
CA ARG A 255 -4.53 12.62 -0.66
C ARG A 255 -4.89 12.87 0.79
N ASN A 256 -6.11 12.54 1.19
CA ASN A 256 -6.57 12.82 2.54
C ASN A 256 -5.80 11.98 3.57
N LEU A 257 -5.53 10.71 3.26
CA LEU A 257 -4.71 9.81 4.07
C LEU A 257 -3.26 10.29 4.15
N ALA A 258 -2.64 10.65 3.02
CA ALA A 258 -1.26 11.16 3.00
C ALA A 258 -1.10 12.48 3.77
N LYS A 259 -2.13 13.33 3.73
CA LYS A 259 -2.15 14.58 4.50
C LYS A 259 -2.31 14.32 6.00
N LEU A 260 -3.19 13.39 6.37
CA LEU A 260 -3.51 13.10 7.77
C LEU A 260 -2.36 12.36 8.47
N THR A 261 -1.81 11.35 7.82
CA THR A 261 -0.76 10.48 8.37
C THR A 261 0.65 11.02 8.14
N GLU A 262 0.81 12.06 7.31
CA GLU A 262 2.10 12.61 6.89
C GLU A 262 3.07 11.55 6.28
N ARG A 263 2.55 10.40 5.81
CA ARG A 263 3.30 9.26 5.28
C ARG A 263 3.05 9.02 3.80
N LYS A 264 3.89 8.18 3.17
CA LYS A 264 3.71 7.72 1.80
C LYS A 264 2.57 6.70 1.78
N ILE A 265 1.50 7.01 1.03
CA ILE A 265 0.37 6.10 0.85
C ILE A 265 0.52 5.42 -0.50
N LEU A 266 0.56 4.10 -0.49
CA LEU A 266 0.53 3.25 -1.68
C LEU A 266 -0.72 2.38 -1.65
N ASP A 267 -1.18 1.97 -2.83
CA ASP A 267 -2.14 0.89 -2.98
C ASP A 267 -1.53 -0.26 -3.77
N ARG A 268 -2.23 -1.40 -3.80
CA ARG A 268 -1.81 -2.62 -4.50
C ARG A 268 -1.44 -2.34 -5.96
N THR A 269 -2.22 -1.54 -6.68
CA THR A 269 -1.95 -1.19 -8.09
C THR A 269 -0.63 -0.45 -8.26
N GLN A 270 -0.37 0.56 -7.42
CA GLN A 270 0.88 1.31 -7.45
C GLN A 270 2.08 0.43 -7.09
N LEU A 271 1.94 -0.44 -6.08
CA LEU A 271 3.00 -1.37 -5.68
C LEU A 271 3.39 -2.32 -6.82
N ILE A 272 2.39 -2.93 -7.48
CA ILE A 272 2.61 -3.82 -8.61
C ILE A 272 3.34 -3.07 -9.75
N LEU A 273 2.91 -1.84 -10.05
CA LEU A 273 3.57 -0.98 -11.04
C LEU A 273 5.03 -0.70 -10.69
N ASP A 274 5.34 -0.47 -9.42
CA ASP A 274 6.69 -0.20 -8.93
C ASP A 274 7.57 -1.46 -9.01
N ILE A 275 7.04 -2.63 -8.66
CA ILE A 275 7.72 -3.93 -8.86
C ILE A 275 8.04 -4.13 -10.34
N PHE A 276 7.07 -3.87 -11.22
CA PHE A 276 7.30 -3.97 -12.66
C PHE A 276 8.35 -2.98 -13.16
N ALA A 277 8.41 -1.77 -12.61
CA ALA A 277 9.42 -0.80 -12.99
C ALA A 277 10.83 -1.26 -12.61
N GLN A 278 10.97 -1.97 -11.48
CA GLN A 278 12.22 -2.57 -11.04
C GLN A 278 12.67 -3.74 -11.95
N HIS A 279 11.73 -4.54 -12.44
CA HIS A 279 12.01 -5.73 -13.26
C HIS A 279 12.02 -5.47 -14.78
N ALA A 280 11.55 -4.31 -15.24
CA ALA A 280 11.57 -3.97 -16.67
C ALA A 280 12.99 -3.75 -17.20
N THR A 281 13.49 -4.68 -18.00
CA THR A 281 14.84 -4.62 -18.57
C THR A 281 14.83 -4.11 -20.01
N THR A 282 13.86 -4.57 -20.81
CA THR A 282 13.76 -4.22 -22.23
C THR A 282 13.21 -2.81 -22.43
N LYS A 283 13.52 -2.21 -23.59
CA LYS A 283 12.96 -0.92 -23.96
C LYS A 283 11.42 -0.96 -24.01
N ALA A 284 10.84 -2.06 -24.50
CA ALA A 284 9.40 -2.23 -24.59
C ALA A 284 8.75 -2.22 -23.20
N GLY A 285 9.26 -3.08 -22.29
CA GLY A 285 8.77 -3.19 -20.93
C GLY A 285 8.87 -1.87 -20.17
N LYS A 286 10.02 -1.18 -20.27
CA LYS A 286 10.21 0.14 -19.64
C LYS A 286 9.19 1.18 -20.12
N LEU A 287 8.96 1.27 -21.44
CA LEU A 287 7.98 2.20 -22.00
C LEU A 287 6.55 1.88 -21.55
N GLN A 288 6.18 0.59 -21.46
CA GLN A 288 4.86 0.15 -21.03
C GLN A 288 4.60 0.45 -19.56
N VAL A 289 5.54 0.10 -18.69
CA VAL A 289 5.42 0.35 -17.25
C VAL A 289 5.34 1.86 -16.98
N GLU A 290 6.20 2.64 -17.63
CA GLU A 290 6.15 4.11 -17.49
C GLU A 290 4.81 4.68 -17.97
N MET A 291 4.30 4.20 -19.11
CA MET A 291 2.99 4.60 -19.60
C MET A 291 1.87 4.24 -18.62
N ALA A 292 1.93 3.06 -18.01
CA ALA A 292 0.97 2.58 -17.02
C ALA A 292 1.03 3.41 -15.73
N GLN A 293 2.21 3.69 -15.20
CA GLN A 293 2.43 4.57 -14.05
C GLN A 293 1.87 5.97 -14.30
N LEU A 294 2.10 6.55 -15.49
CA LEU A 294 1.58 7.85 -15.86
C LEU A 294 0.05 7.85 -16.00
N LYS A 295 -0.53 6.85 -16.65
CA LYS A 295 -2.00 6.68 -16.73
C LYS A 295 -2.63 6.58 -15.35
N TYR A 296 -2.01 5.83 -14.44
CA TYR A 296 -2.48 5.64 -13.07
C TYR A 296 -2.36 6.91 -12.22
N THR A 297 -1.22 7.60 -12.34
CA THR A 297 -0.89 8.79 -11.55
C THR A 297 -1.65 10.03 -12.03
N MET A 298 -1.89 10.19 -13.34
CA MET A 298 -2.52 11.38 -13.93
C MET A 298 -3.86 11.79 -13.28
N PRO A 299 -4.86 10.90 -13.11
CA PRO A 299 -6.11 11.25 -12.42
C PRO A 299 -5.89 11.55 -10.93
N ARG A 300 -4.79 11.04 -10.36
CA ARG A 300 -4.40 11.16 -8.95
C ARG A 300 -3.41 12.30 -8.68
N LEU A 301 -3.01 13.05 -9.72
CA LEU A 301 -2.24 14.29 -9.56
C LEU A 301 -3.11 15.33 -8.85
N VAL A 302 -2.85 15.52 -7.56
CA VAL A 302 -3.47 16.59 -6.77
C VAL A 302 -2.38 17.53 -6.26
N GLY A 303 -2.66 18.83 -6.33
CA GLY A 303 -1.68 19.89 -6.18
C GLY A 303 -0.89 19.81 -4.89
N LYS A 304 0.36 19.29 -4.99
CA LYS A 304 1.39 19.30 -3.94
C LYS A 304 1.78 20.71 -3.44
N ASN A 305 1.09 21.78 -3.86
CA ASN A 305 1.53 23.16 -3.71
C ASN A 305 0.38 24.14 -3.44
N ARG A 306 -0.59 23.82 -2.56
CA ARG A 306 -1.56 24.84 -2.12
C ARG A 306 -0.90 25.98 -1.33
N ALA A 307 0.25 25.76 -0.70
CA ALA A 307 1.00 26.81 0.01
C ALA A 307 1.58 27.87 -0.96
N LEU A 308 2.12 27.44 -2.11
CA LEU A 308 2.61 28.36 -3.16
C LEU A 308 1.47 29.03 -3.96
N SER A 309 0.31 28.36 -4.08
CA SER A 309 -0.83 28.92 -4.80
C SER A 309 -1.52 30.08 -4.05
N ARG A 310 -1.39 30.16 -2.72
CA ARG A 310 -1.90 31.30 -1.93
C ARG A 310 -0.96 32.52 -2.00
N LEU A 311 0.36 32.29 -2.01
CA LEU A 311 1.34 33.37 -2.19
C LEU A 311 1.25 34.04 -3.57
N MET A 312 0.71 33.34 -4.58
CA MET A 312 0.47 33.87 -5.92
C MET A 312 -0.95 34.41 -6.17
N GLY A 313 -1.86 34.37 -5.19
CA GLY A 313 -3.30 34.51 -5.46
C GLY A 313 -4.08 35.29 -4.39
N GLY A 314 -3.62 36.50 -4.06
CA GLY A 314 -4.37 37.44 -3.22
C GLY A 314 -5.06 38.57 -4.00
N ILE A 315 -4.70 38.83 -5.26
CA ILE A 315 -5.28 39.92 -6.06
C ILE A 315 -5.48 39.42 -7.49
N GLY A 316 -6.67 39.70 -8.03
CA GLY A 316 -7.14 39.17 -9.32
C GLY A 316 -6.14 39.32 -10.46
N GLY A 317 -5.58 38.21 -10.90
CA GLY A 317 -5.02 38.05 -12.23
C GLY A 317 -6.11 37.54 -13.17
N ARG A 318 -6.91 38.44 -13.74
CA ARG A 318 -7.66 38.15 -14.97
C ARG A 318 -6.65 38.05 -16.11
N GLY A 319 -6.09 36.87 -16.32
CA GLY A 319 -5.26 36.51 -17.45
C GLY A 319 -5.45 35.04 -17.81
N PRO A 320 -5.29 34.62 -19.08
CA PRO A 320 -5.45 33.24 -19.53
C PRO A 320 -4.23 32.39 -19.14
N GLY A 321 -3.88 32.37 -17.86
CA GLY A 321 -2.77 31.56 -17.33
C GLY A 321 -3.27 30.19 -16.90
N GLU A 322 -2.91 29.15 -17.64
CA GLU A 322 -3.15 27.74 -17.27
C GLU A 322 -2.69 27.50 -15.82
N THR A 323 -3.52 26.79 -15.03
CA THR A 323 -3.12 26.45 -13.66
C THR A 323 -1.93 25.49 -13.67
N LYS A 324 -1.03 25.54 -12.67
CA LYS A 324 0.13 24.63 -12.58
C LYS A 324 -0.26 23.15 -12.73
N LEU A 325 -1.43 22.77 -12.20
CA LEU A 325 -2.00 21.43 -12.32
C LEU A 325 -2.41 21.08 -13.76
N GLU A 326 -2.94 22.04 -14.49
CA GLU A 326 -3.32 21.89 -15.89
C GLU A 326 -2.08 21.74 -16.78
N VAL A 327 -1.04 22.55 -16.52
CA VAL A 327 0.29 22.40 -17.15
C VAL A 327 0.89 21.02 -16.88
N ASP A 328 0.86 20.55 -15.63
CA ASP A 328 1.38 19.23 -15.26
C ASP A 328 0.59 18.09 -15.95
N ARG A 329 -0.75 18.19 -16.00
CA ARG A 329 -1.60 17.24 -16.73
C ARG A 329 -1.31 17.25 -18.22
N ARG A 330 -1.12 18.42 -18.82
CA ARG A 330 -0.76 18.58 -20.23
C ARG A 330 0.58 17.93 -20.54
N ARG A 331 1.60 18.16 -19.71
CA ARG A 331 2.92 17.51 -19.81
C ARG A 331 2.82 15.99 -19.75
N ILE A 332 2.01 15.44 -18.84
CA ILE A 332 1.78 13.99 -18.79
C ILE A 332 1.11 13.49 -20.08
N LYS A 333 0.08 14.18 -20.59
CA LYS A 333 -0.58 13.80 -21.85
C LYS A 333 0.38 13.83 -23.05
N ASP A 334 1.22 14.85 -23.14
CA ASP A 334 2.23 14.95 -24.19
C ASP A 334 3.25 13.80 -24.08
N LYS A 335 3.65 13.46 -22.86
CA LYS A 335 4.54 12.33 -22.58
C LYS A 335 3.90 11.00 -22.93
N LEU A 336 2.65 10.76 -22.54
CA LEU A 336 1.87 9.58 -22.93
C LEU A 336 1.79 9.42 -24.45
N THR A 337 1.58 10.53 -25.18
CA THR A 337 1.55 10.52 -26.65
C THR A 337 2.88 10.11 -27.25
N LYS A 338 4.00 10.62 -26.71
CA LYS A 338 5.36 10.24 -27.13
C LYS A 338 5.64 8.76 -26.85
N LEU A 339 5.38 8.30 -25.62
CA LEU A 339 5.56 6.91 -25.20
C LEU A 339 4.73 5.96 -26.07
N GLY A 340 3.46 6.29 -26.33
CA GLY A 340 2.58 5.50 -27.20
C GLY A 340 3.10 5.40 -28.65
N ASN A 341 3.66 6.49 -29.19
CA ASN A 341 4.27 6.47 -30.53
C ASN A 341 5.55 5.62 -30.57
N GLU A 342 6.37 5.66 -29.52
CA GLU A 342 7.55 4.79 -29.40
C GLU A 342 7.15 3.32 -29.26
N LEU A 343 6.14 3.02 -28.44
CA LEU A 343 5.65 1.65 -28.26
C LEU A 343 5.11 1.07 -29.57
N LYS A 344 4.40 1.86 -30.38
CA LYS A 344 3.95 1.45 -31.73
C LYS A 344 5.12 1.07 -32.65
N LYS A 345 6.26 1.78 -32.56
CA LYS A 345 7.46 1.43 -33.36
C LYS A 345 8.04 0.08 -32.92
N VAL A 346 8.10 -0.16 -31.62
CA VAL A 346 8.62 -1.41 -31.05
C VAL A 346 7.70 -2.60 -31.37
N SER A 347 6.38 -2.41 -31.26
CA SER A 347 5.38 -3.42 -31.64
C SER A 347 5.48 -3.80 -33.13
N ARG A 348 5.66 -2.82 -34.04
CA ARG A 348 5.91 -3.10 -35.47
C ARG A 348 7.15 -3.98 -35.69
N GLN A 349 8.25 -3.71 -34.98
CA GLN A 349 9.47 -4.53 -35.07
C GLN A 349 9.24 -5.98 -34.58
N ARG A 350 8.45 -6.17 -33.53
CA ARG A 350 8.05 -7.50 -33.06
C ARG A 350 7.18 -8.22 -34.09
N GLY A 351 6.22 -7.53 -34.71
CA GLY A 351 5.39 -8.06 -35.80
C GLY A 351 6.22 -8.64 -36.95
N PHE A 352 7.22 -7.92 -37.45
CA PHE A 352 8.11 -8.43 -38.49
C PHE A 352 8.89 -9.69 -38.07
N THR A 353 9.28 -9.76 -36.79
CA THR A 353 9.97 -10.94 -36.24
C THR A 353 9.02 -12.14 -36.16
N ARG A 354 7.76 -11.91 -35.76
CA ARG A 354 6.71 -12.94 -35.74
C ARG A 354 6.38 -13.44 -37.14
N ASP A 355 6.16 -12.54 -38.11
CA ASP A 355 5.87 -12.93 -39.50
C ASP A 355 6.99 -13.79 -40.10
N ARG A 356 8.24 -13.46 -39.78
CA ARG A 356 9.40 -14.26 -40.20
C ARG A 356 9.43 -15.64 -39.53
N ARG A 357 9.00 -15.77 -38.26
CA ARG A 357 8.89 -17.05 -37.55
C ARG A 357 7.74 -17.91 -38.06
N ALA A 358 6.57 -17.31 -38.27
CA ALA A 358 5.41 -17.98 -38.86
C ALA A 358 5.76 -18.56 -40.24
N ARG A 359 6.49 -17.79 -41.07
CA ARG A 359 7.01 -18.26 -42.37
C ARG A 359 8.06 -19.38 -42.26
N ALA A 360 8.73 -19.51 -41.13
CA ALA A 360 9.71 -20.57 -40.88
C ALA A 360 9.06 -21.85 -40.34
N GLY A 361 7.76 -21.84 -40.01
CA GLY A 361 7.03 -23.02 -39.54
C GLY A 361 7.50 -23.56 -38.19
N VAL A 362 8.14 -22.73 -37.36
CA VAL A 362 8.65 -23.17 -36.05
C VAL A 362 7.55 -22.99 -35.00
N PRO A 363 7.10 -24.06 -34.32
CA PRO A 363 6.05 -23.99 -33.32
C PRO A 363 6.48 -23.22 -32.08
N VAL A 364 5.52 -22.52 -31.46
CA VAL A 364 5.70 -21.67 -30.29
C VAL A 364 4.87 -22.20 -29.13
N VAL A 365 5.55 -22.47 -28.02
CA VAL A 365 4.95 -22.89 -26.76
C VAL A 365 5.14 -21.76 -25.74
N SER A 366 4.07 -21.33 -25.09
CA SER A 366 4.13 -20.26 -24.09
C SER A 366 3.73 -20.75 -22.71
N LEU A 367 4.56 -20.41 -21.70
CA LEU A 367 4.31 -20.73 -20.30
C LEU A 367 3.40 -19.67 -19.68
N VAL A 368 2.22 -20.05 -19.22
CA VAL A 368 1.29 -19.20 -18.48
C VAL A 368 1.06 -19.76 -17.07
N GLY A 369 0.64 -18.92 -16.14
CA GLY A 369 0.41 -19.36 -14.76
C GLY A 369 0.69 -18.29 -13.73
N TYR A 370 0.31 -18.58 -12.49
CA TYR A 370 0.46 -17.67 -11.38
C TYR A 370 1.93 -17.30 -11.11
N THR A 371 2.17 -16.16 -10.47
CA THR A 371 3.50 -15.79 -9.96
C THR A 371 4.00 -16.87 -9.01
N ASN A 372 5.31 -17.15 -9.03
CA ASN A 372 5.95 -18.23 -8.27
C ASN A 372 5.45 -19.68 -8.57
N ALA A 373 4.66 -19.89 -9.62
CA ALA A 373 4.25 -21.24 -10.05
C ALA A 373 5.40 -22.10 -10.60
N GLY A 374 6.59 -21.50 -10.82
CA GLY A 374 7.78 -22.19 -11.33
C GLY A 374 7.96 -22.16 -12.86
N LYS A 375 7.30 -21.22 -13.57
CA LYS A 375 7.44 -21.04 -15.03
C LYS A 375 8.90 -20.84 -15.47
N SER A 376 9.62 -19.89 -14.88
CA SER A 376 11.02 -19.61 -15.23
C SER A 376 11.94 -20.78 -14.90
N THR A 377 11.68 -21.48 -13.78
CA THR A 377 12.37 -22.73 -13.42
C THR A 377 12.14 -23.80 -14.48
N LEU A 378 10.90 -23.98 -14.94
CA LEU A 378 10.55 -24.95 -15.98
C LEU A 378 11.25 -24.61 -17.31
N LEU A 379 11.24 -23.34 -17.71
CA LEU A 379 12.00 -22.86 -18.88
C LEU A 379 13.49 -23.22 -18.76
N ASN A 380 14.13 -22.91 -17.64
CA ASN A 380 15.55 -23.18 -17.41
C ASN A 380 15.87 -24.66 -17.51
N THR A 381 15.08 -25.51 -16.85
CA THR A 381 15.32 -26.96 -16.83
C THR A 381 15.13 -27.59 -18.20
N LEU A 382 14.14 -27.14 -18.99
CA LEU A 382 13.93 -27.60 -20.36
C LEU A 382 15.00 -27.10 -21.34
N THR A 383 15.49 -25.88 -21.14
CA THR A 383 16.45 -25.22 -22.06
C THR A 383 17.92 -25.38 -21.66
N ASN A 384 18.20 -25.90 -20.46
CA ASN A 384 19.50 -25.81 -19.79
C ASN A 384 20.06 -24.38 -19.77
N SER A 385 19.18 -23.38 -19.62
CA SER A 385 19.55 -21.96 -19.60
C SER A 385 19.59 -21.41 -18.17
N GLY A 386 20.36 -20.33 -17.99
CA GLY A 386 20.54 -19.65 -16.70
C GLY A 386 19.65 -18.41 -16.55
N VAL A 387 18.38 -18.44 -16.95
CA VAL A 387 17.45 -17.35 -16.61
C VAL A 387 17.32 -17.29 -15.09
N LEU A 388 17.32 -16.11 -14.49
CA LEU A 388 17.18 -15.98 -13.04
C LEU A 388 15.79 -16.45 -12.62
N ALA A 389 15.74 -17.55 -11.87
CA ALA A 389 14.53 -18.02 -11.19
C ALA A 389 14.69 -17.69 -9.70
N GLU A 390 14.09 -16.59 -9.25
CA GLU A 390 14.07 -16.18 -7.85
C GLU A 390 12.67 -16.40 -7.26
N ASN A 391 12.59 -16.72 -5.96
CA ASN A 391 11.32 -16.76 -5.21
C ASN A 391 10.83 -15.33 -4.93
N LYS A 392 10.55 -14.57 -5.98
CA LYS A 392 10.01 -13.21 -5.95
C LYS A 392 8.82 -13.11 -6.90
N LEU A 393 7.82 -12.32 -6.52
CA LEU A 393 6.68 -12.06 -7.39
C LEU A 393 7.14 -11.26 -8.62
N PHE A 394 6.57 -11.53 -9.78
CA PHE A 394 6.90 -10.84 -11.03
C PHE A 394 8.39 -10.84 -11.43
N ALA A 395 9.16 -11.87 -11.04
CA ALA A 395 10.56 -12.05 -11.45
C ALA A 395 10.77 -11.94 -12.98
N THR A 396 9.77 -12.35 -13.78
CA THR A 396 9.74 -12.19 -15.24
C THR A 396 8.65 -11.19 -15.63
N LEU A 397 9.06 -10.03 -16.17
CA LEU A 397 8.15 -9.08 -16.85
C LEU A 397 8.32 -9.10 -18.38
N ASP A 398 9.55 -9.17 -18.86
CA ASP A 398 9.82 -9.24 -20.29
C ASP A 398 9.76 -10.70 -20.76
N PRO A 399 8.98 -11.04 -21.80
CA PRO A 399 8.86 -12.42 -22.25
C PRO A 399 10.23 -12.93 -22.70
N THR A 400 10.62 -14.10 -22.21
CA THR A 400 11.91 -14.71 -22.52
C THR A 400 11.70 -15.94 -23.40
N SER A 401 12.04 -15.81 -24.68
CA SER A 401 11.97 -16.92 -25.63
C SER A 401 13.32 -17.64 -25.77
N ARG A 402 13.29 -18.96 -25.83
CA ARG A 402 14.44 -19.83 -26.09
C ARG A 402 14.07 -20.89 -27.12
N ARG A 403 15.01 -21.18 -28.02
CA ARG A 403 14.85 -22.25 -29.00
C ARG A 403 15.35 -23.56 -28.38
N ILE A 404 14.54 -24.60 -28.45
CA ILE A 404 14.85 -25.93 -27.95
C ILE A 404 14.79 -26.89 -29.14
N ARG A 405 15.74 -27.82 -29.20
CA ARG A 405 15.74 -28.91 -30.17
C ARG A 405 15.54 -30.22 -29.42
N PHE A 406 14.52 -30.96 -29.81
CA PHE A 406 14.24 -32.29 -29.25
C PHE A 406 14.98 -33.37 -30.05
N PRO A 407 15.18 -34.58 -29.47
CA PRO A 407 15.89 -35.68 -30.13
C PRO A 407 15.29 -36.12 -31.47
N SER A 408 14.02 -35.79 -31.74
CA SER A 408 13.29 -36.09 -32.99
C SER A 408 13.55 -35.10 -34.14
N ASP A 409 14.58 -34.25 -34.03
CA ASP A 409 14.90 -33.16 -34.97
C ASP A 409 13.82 -32.07 -35.12
N GLN A 410 12.82 -32.10 -34.23
CA GLN A 410 11.84 -31.03 -34.08
C GLN A 410 12.42 -29.88 -33.25
N GLU A 411 12.25 -28.67 -33.76
CA GLU A 411 12.63 -27.43 -33.07
C GLU A 411 11.38 -26.68 -32.65
N LEU A 412 11.36 -26.18 -31.42
CA LEU A 412 10.30 -25.29 -30.93
C LEU A 412 10.88 -24.08 -30.21
N ILE A 413 10.05 -23.06 -30.04
CA ILE A 413 10.36 -21.89 -29.22
C ILE A 413 9.54 -21.98 -27.94
N LEU A 414 10.21 -22.01 -26.80
CA LEU A 414 9.58 -21.91 -25.49
C LEU A 414 9.69 -20.49 -24.99
N THR A 415 8.56 -19.87 -24.62
CA THR A 415 8.50 -18.49 -24.12
C THR A 415 7.98 -18.47 -22.69
N ASP A 416 8.78 -17.92 -21.77
CA ASP A 416 8.33 -17.58 -20.41
C ASP A 416 7.61 -16.22 -20.43
N THR A 417 6.43 -16.12 -19.83
CA THR A 417 5.64 -14.88 -19.77
C THR A 417 5.50 -14.34 -18.37
N VAL A 418 4.90 -13.15 -18.26
CA VAL A 418 4.59 -12.53 -16.98
C VAL A 418 3.72 -13.45 -16.14
N GLY A 419 4.07 -13.61 -14.86
CA GLY A 419 3.22 -14.33 -13.93
C GLY A 419 1.97 -13.55 -13.57
N PHE A 420 0.84 -14.24 -13.45
CA PHE A 420 -0.41 -13.63 -13.04
C PHE A 420 -0.55 -13.55 -11.52
N ILE A 421 -1.38 -12.62 -11.06
CA ILE A 421 -1.76 -12.44 -9.66
C ILE A 421 -3.27 -12.33 -9.55
N ARG A 422 -3.78 -12.37 -8.32
CA ARG A 422 -5.18 -12.07 -8.05
C ARG A 422 -5.45 -10.62 -8.40
N GLN A 423 -6.57 -10.42 -9.09
CA GLN A 423 -7.11 -9.10 -9.40
C GLN A 423 -6.11 -8.16 -10.07
N LEU A 424 -5.61 -8.54 -11.25
CA LEU A 424 -4.86 -7.62 -12.11
C LEU A 424 -5.69 -6.35 -12.40
N PRO A 425 -5.22 -5.16 -11.99
CA PRO A 425 -5.90 -3.89 -12.27
C PRO A 425 -6.16 -3.70 -13.77
N LYS A 426 -7.28 -3.08 -14.13
CA LYS A 426 -7.69 -2.90 -15.53
C LYS A 426 -6.67 -2.07 -16.32
N GLU A 427 -6.11 -1.05 -15.68
CA GLU A 427 -5.08 -0.17 -16.24
C GLU A 427 -3.81 -0.96 -16.60
N LEU A 428 -3.52 -2.01 -15.82
CA LEU A 428 -2.40 -2.90 -16.07
C LEU A 428 -2.71 -3.88 -17.19
N LYS A 429 -3.91 -4.46 -17.25
CA LYS A 429 -4.32 -5.32 -18.39
C LYS A 429 -4.10 -4.61 -19.73
N GLU A 430 -4.51 -3.35 -19.86
CA GLU A 430 -4.30 -2.58 -21.09
C GLU A 430 -2.83 -2.31 -21.40
N ALA A 431 -2.03 -1.96 -20.38
CA ALA A 431 -0.61 -1.64 -20.57
C ALA A 431 0.22 -2.88 -20.93
N PHE A 432 -0.16 -4.04 -20.37
CA PHE A 432 0.49 -5.32 -20.59
C PHE A 432 -0.10 -6.12 -21.75
N ARG A 433 -1.15 -5.63 -22.42
CA ARG A 433 -1.67 -6.28 -23.62
C ARG A 433 -0.57 -6.54 -24.65
N ALA A 434 0.34 -5.61 -24.88
CA ALA A 434 1.44 -5.80 -25.84
C ALA A 434 2.60 -6.72 -25.35
N THR A 435 2.68 -7.03 -24.05
CA THR A 435 3.55 -8.12 -23.54
C THR A 435 2.84 -9.47 -23.60
N LEU A 436 1.52 -9.46 -23.42
CA LEU A 436 0.65 -10.63 -23.51
C LEU A 436 0.28 -10.99 -24.96
N GLU A 437 0.44 -10.06 -25.92
CA GLU A 437 0.32 -10.29 -27.36
C GLU A 437 1.25 -11.42 -27.84
N GLU A 438 2.32 -11.76 -27.11
CA GLU A 438 3.17 -12.91 -27.47
C GLU A 438 2.46 -14.25 -27.21
N LEU A 439 1.46 -14.28 -26.32
CA LEU A 439 0.60 -15.45 -26.10
C LEU A 439 -0.33 -15.71 -27.29
N GLU A 440 -0.76 -14.67 -28.02
CA GLU A 440 -1.57 -14.83 -29.24
C GLU A 440 -0.82 -15.58 -30.35
N ALA A 441 0.51 -15.58 -30.30
CA ALA A 441 1.35 -16.30 -31.26
C ALA A 441 1.67 -17.74 -30.81
N ALA A 442 1.13 -18.19 -29.68
CA ALA A 442 1.38 -19.54 -29.18
C ALA A 442 0.50 -20.56 -29.89
N ASP A 443 1.10 -21.67 -30.32
CA ASP A 443 0.37 -22.85 -30.80
C ASP A 443 -0.14 -23.69 -29.62
N VAL A 444 0.60 -23.66 -28.51
CA VAL A 444 0.29 -24.36 -27.26
C VAL A 444 0.57 -23.46 -26.06
N LEU A 445 -0.37 -23.44 -25.11
CA LEU A 445 -0.22 -22.81 -23.80
C LEU A 445 0.08 -23.87 -22.75
N LEU A 446 1.19 -23.74 -22.05
CA LEU A 446 1.51 -24.54 -20.86
C LEU A 446 1.06 -23.77 -19.63
N HIS A 447 -0.05 -24.17 -19.05
CA HIS A 447 -0.56 -23.59 -17.82
C HIS A 447 0.12 -24.26 -16.62
N VAL A 448 1.13 -23.59 -16.07
CA VAL A 448 1.88 -24.06 -14.91
C VAL A 448 1.17 -23.64 -13.62
N ALA A 449 0.73 -24.63 -12.84
CA ALA A 449 0.07 -24.46 -11.55
C ALA A 449 0.92 -25.06 -10.43
N ASP A 450 1.03 -24.34 -9.31
CA ASP A 450 1.72 -24.84 -8.11
C ASP A 450 0.74 -25.68 -7.27
N VAL A 451 0.88 -27.00 -7.31
CA VAL A 451 -0.02 -27.90 -6.57
C VAL A 451 0.26 -28.00 -5.08
N SER A 452 1.39 -27.46 -4.61
CA SER A 452 1.67 -27.34 -3.18
C SER A 452 0.90 -26.19 -2.52
N HIS A 453 0.38 -25.26 -3.33
CA HIS A 453 -0.31 -24.10 -2.81
C HIS A 453 -1.74 -24.47 -2.37
N PRO A 454 -2.18 -24.12 -1.15
CA PRO A 454 -3.54 -24.40 -0.66
C PRO A 454 -4.67 -23.80 -1.51
N GLU A 455 -4.33 -22.94 -2.46
CA GLU A 455 -5.28 -22.14 -3.25
C GLU A 455 -5.11 -22.40 -4.75
N VAL A 456 -4.47 -23.52 -5.12
CA VAL A 456 -4.18 -23.87 -6.52
C VAL A 456 -5.43 -23.82 -7.41
N GLY A 457 -6.59 -24.25 -6.92
CA GLY A 457 -7.84 -24.19 -7.66
C GLY A 457 -8.27 -22.75 -7.99
N GLU A 458 -8.22 -21.85 -7.00
CA GLU A 458 -8.53 -20.43 -7.23
C GLU A 458 -7.51 -19.77 -8.18
N GLN A 459 -6.24 -20.18 -8.13
CA GLN A 459 -5.19 -19.68 -9.02
C GLN A 459 -5.41 -20.15 -10.46
N ILE A 460 -5.72 -21.45 -10.67
CA ILE A 460 -6.04 -22.00 -11.99
C ILE A 460 -7.24 -21.27 -12.59
N GLU A 461 -8.33 -21.11 -11.84
CA GLU A 461 -9.50 -20.36 -12.30
C GLU A 461 -9.18 -18.90 -12.64
N ALA A 462 -8.32 -18.24 -11.86
CA ALA A 462 -7.92 -16.87 -12.12
C ALA A 462 -7.14 -16.74 -13.44
N VAL A 463 -6.24 -17.69 -13.71
CA VAL A 463 -5.48 -17.74 -14.97
C VAL A 463 -6.41 -18.06 -16.15
N GLN A 464 -7.33 -19.00 -16.00
CA GLN A 464 -8.33 -19.32 -17.02
C GLN A 464 -9.16 -18.09 -17.39
N LYS A 465 -9.70 -17.35 -16.41
CA LYS A 465 -10.42 -16.09 -16.68
C LYS A 465 -9.59 -15.06 -17.44
N ILE A 466 -8.28 -15.00 -17.20
CA ILE A 466 -7.38 -14.11 -17.94
C ILE A 466 -7.20 -14.60 -19.38
N ILE A 467 -7.06 -15.91 -19.60
CA ILE A 467 -6.99 -16.51 -20.94
C ILE A 467 -8.30 -16.24 -21.71
N GLU A 468 -9.45 -16.33 -21.05
CA GLU A 468 -10.77 -15.99 -21.61
C GLU A 468 -10.89 -14.50 -21.97
N ASP A 469 -10.53 -13.60 -21.04
CA ASP A 469 -10.50 -12.15 -21.27
C ASP A 469 -9.59 -11.75 -22.44
N MET A 470 -8.60 -12.60 -22.75
CA MET A 470 -7.65 -12.43 -23.86
C MET A 470 -8.08 -13.09 -25.17
N GLU A 471 -9.25 -13.73 -25.21
CA GLU A 471 -9.78 -14.42 -26.40
C GLU A 471 -8.88 -15.57 -26.89
N LEU A 472 -8.10 -16.21 -25.99
CA LEU A 472 -7.16 -17.29 -26.32
C LEU A 472 -7.76 -18.71 -26.19
N GLN A 473 -9.08 -18.82 -26.05
CA GLN A 473 -9.79 -20.11 -25.85
C GLN A 473 -9.61 -21.12 -27.01
N GLY A 474 -9.18 -20.65 -28.19
CA GLY A 474 -8.91 -21.50 -29.35
C GLY A 474 -7.53 -22.16 -29.36
N VAL A 475 -6.63 -21.75 -28.46
CA VAL A 475 -5.27 -22.31 -28.36
C VAL A 475 -5.28 -23.54 -27.45
N THR A 476 -4.52 -24.57 -27.80
CA THR A 476 -4.43 -25.80 -27.01
C THR A 476 -3.77 -25.51 -25.65
N GLU A 477 -4.48 -25.77 -24.56
CA GLU A 477 -3.98 -25.62 -23.20
C GLU A 477 -3.57 -26.98 -22.61
N ILE A 478 -2.36 -27.05 -22.05
CA ILE A 478 -1.87 -28.18 -21.28
C ILE A 478 -1.64 -27.70 -19.83
N LEU A 479 -2.39 -28.29 -18.89
CA LEU A 479 -2.22 -28.01 -17.46
C LEU A 479 -1.03 -28.79 -16.91
N VAL A 480 -0.05 -28.08 -16.36
CA VAL A 480 1.16 -28.63 -15.74
C VAL A 480 1.04 -28.46 -14.22
N LEU A 481 0.95 -29.60 -13.52
CA LEU A 481 0.84 -29.69 -12.08
C LEU A 481 2.24 -29.69 -11.46
N ASN A 482 2.80 -28.49 -11.29
CA ASN A 482 4.18 -28.28 -10.87
C ASN A 482 4.38 -28.30 -9.35
N LYS A 483 5.62 -28.56 -8.90
CA LYS A 483 6.02 -28.80 -7.50
C LYS A 483 5.43 -30.10 -6.93
N TRP A 484 5.27 -31.12 -7.78
CA TRP A 484 4.79 -32.45 -7.40
C TRP A 484 5.66 -33.14 -6.33
N ASP A 485 6.92 -32.74 -6.23
CA ASP A 485 7.89 -33.17 -5.22
C ASP A 485 7.51 -32.74 -3.79
N GLN A 486 6.68 -31.72 -3.63
CA GLN A 486 6.27 -31.18 -2.33
C GLN A 486 5.01 -31.85 -1.76
N LEU A 487 4.29 -32.62 -2.58
CA LEU A 487 3.07 -33.31 -2.15
C LEU A 487 3.38 -34.67 -1.51
N ASN A 488 2.62 -35.00 -0.47
CA ASN A 488 2.54 -36.35 0.07
C ASN A 488 1.62 -37.25 -0.79
N GLU A 489 1.56 -38.55 -0.48
CA GLU A 489 0.83 -39.51 -1.32
C GLU A 489 -0.69 -39.27 -1.36
N GLU A 490 -1.29 -38.85 -0.24
CA GLU A 490 -2.72 -38.54 -0.15
C GLU A 490 -3.06 -37.29 -0.96
N GLU A 491 -2.22 -36.25 -0.88
CA GLU A 491 -2.35 -35.01 -1.65
C GLU A 491 -2.22 -35.28 -3.15
N ARG A 492 -1.31 -36.17 -3.56
CA ARG A 492 -1.14 -36.57 -4.97
C ARG A 492 -2.39 -37.26 -5.50
N GLU A 493 -2.95 -38.20 -4.76
CA GLU A 493 -4.18 -38.89 -5.16
C GLU A 493 -5.34 -37.90 -5.30
N LEU A 494 -5.49 -36.97 -4.34
CA LEU A 494 -6.51 -35.92 -4.40
C LEU A 494 -6.35 -35.03 -5.64
N VAL A 495 -5.14 -34.55 -5.91
CA VAL A 495 -4.85 -33.66 -7.04
C VAL A 495 -5.04 -34.38 -8.37
N SER A 496 -4.61 -35.63 -8.50
CA SER A 496 -4.83 -36.45 -9.70
C SER A 496 -6.32 -36.71 -9.97
N ASN A 497 -7.12 -36.92 -8.92
CA ASN A 497 -8.57 -37.07 -9.07
C ASN A 497 -9.26 -35.76 -9.45
N THR A 498 -8.76 -34.63 -8.94
CA THR A 498 -9.33 -33.30 -9.20
C THR A 498 -8.97 -32.80 -10.61
N TYR A 499 -7.73 -33.07 -11.06
CA TYR A 499 -7.19 -32.65 -12.35
C TYR A 499 -6.71 -33.86 -13.17
N PRO A 500 -7.63 -34.72 -13.67
CA PRO A 500 -7.27 -35.98 -14.32
C PRO A 500 -6.49 -35.80 -15.63
N HIS A 501 -6.58 -34.64 -16.25
CA HIS A 501 -5.85 -34.28 -17.46
C HIS A 501 -4.60 -33.44 -17.20
N GLY A 502 -4.31 -33.10 -15.93
CA GLY A 502 -3.12 -32.34 -15.55
C GLY A 502 -1.89 -33.23 -15.54
N ILE A 503 -0.76 -32.73 -16.05
CA ILE A 503 0.50 -33.47 -16.12
C ILE A 503 1.33 -33.19 -14.87
N PRO A 504 1.60 -34.21 -14.02
CA PRO A 504 2.49 -34.07 -12.87
C PRO A 504 3.91 -33.69 -13.29
N ALA A 505 4.48 -32.66 -12.67
CA ALA A 505 5.83 -32.23 -12.96
C ALA A 505 6.54 -31.64 -11.72
N SER A 506 7.87 -31.79 -11.69
CA SER A 506 8.73 -31.01 -10.80
C SER A 506 9.73 -30.24 -11.66
N ALA A 507 9.51 -28.94 -11.84
CA ALA A 507 10.34 -28.08 -12.68
C ALA A 507 11.82 -28.10 -12.27
N ILE A 508 12.14 -28.34 -10.99
CA ILE A 508 13.51 -28.47 -10.49
C ILE A 508 14.19 -29.78 -10.92
N THR A 509 13.43 -30.80 -11.31
CA THR A 509 13.93 -32.15 -11.60
C THR A 509 13.70 -32.49 -13.05
N ARG A 510 14.78 -32.51 -13.85
CA ARG A 510 14.69 -32.78 -15.30
C ARG A 510 14.02 -34.12 -15.65
N ARG A 511 14.22 -35.16 -14.82
CA ARG A 511 13.64 -36.50 -15.06
C ARG A 511 12.11 -36.51 -14.97
N SER A 512 11.50 -35.65 -14.16
CA SER A 512 10.03 -35.60 -14.06
C SER A 512 9.36 -34.91 -15.24
N LEU A 513 10.13 -34.31 -16.16
CA LEU A 513 9.58 -33.58 -17.30
C LEU A 513 9.41 -34.44 -18.56
N SER A 514 9.76 -35.73 -18.52
CA SER A 514 9.68 -36.61 -19.69
C SER A 514 8.25 -36.74 -20.23
N SER A 515 7.29 -37.01 -19.35
CA SER A 515 5.86 -37.08 -19.70
C SER A 515 5.34 -35.77 -20.29
N LEU A 516 5.73 -34.63 -19.70
CA LEU A 516 5.36 -33.31 -20.19
C LEU A 516 5.91 -33.06 -21.61
N VAL A 517 7.17 -33.43 -21.85
CA VAL A 517 7.81 -33.28 -23.17
C VAL A 517 7.08 -34.13 -24.22
N GLU A 518 6.72 -35.37 -23.91
CA GLU A 518 5.98 -36.25 -24.83
C GLU A 518 4.64 -35.62 -25.25
N VAL A 519 3.84 -35.15 -24.29
CA VAL A 519 2.55 -34.51 -24.58
C VAL A 519 2.71 -33.21 -25.38
N ILE A 520 3.74 -32.40 -25.08
CA ILE A 520 4.03 -31.18 -25.85
C ILE A 520 4.28 -31.52 -27.32
N LEU A 521 5.08 -32.54 -27.60
CA LEU A 521 5.42 -32.93 -28.98
C LEU A 521 4.18 -33.47 -29.72
N GLU A 522 3.35 -34.28 -29.05
CA GLU A 522 2.09 -34.78 -29.63
C GLU A 522 1.12 -33.66 -29.99
N GLU A 523 0.94 -32.67 -29.11
CA GLU A 523 0.03 -31.54 -29.37
C GLU A 523 0.58 -30.58 -30.44
N ILE A 524 1.90 -30.39 -30.51
CA ILE A 524 2.53 -29.63 -31.58
C ILE A 524 2.31 -30.30 -32.93
N ASP A 525 2.50 -31.62 -33.04
CA ASP A 525 2.26 -32.34 -34.30
C ASP A 525 0.81 -32.20 -34.77
N LYS A 526 -0.17 -32.24 -33.83
CA LYS A 526 -1.58 -31.98 -34.14
C LYS A 526 -1.81 -30.53 -34.59
N ALA A 527 -1.18 -29.56 -33.93
CA ALA A 527 -1.32 -28.14 -34.26
C ALA A 527 -0.74 -27.80 -35.64
N VAL A 528 0.47 -28.31 -35.95
CA VAL A 528 1.12 -28.13 -37.27
C VAL A 528 0.29 -28.77 -38.39
N THR A 529 -0.37 -29.90 -38.11
CA THR A 529 -1.24 -30.58 -39.08
C THR A 529 -2.55 -29.82 -39.34
N ARG A 530 -3.07 -29.06 -38.37
CA ARG A 530 -4.27 -28.20 -38.54
C ARG A 530 -4.02 -26.91 -39.35
N HIS A 531 -2.76 -26.49 -39.48
CA HIS A 531 -2.37 -25.25 -40.17
C HIS A 531 -1.83 -25.48 -41.59
N ARG A 532 -1.73 -26.74 -42.03
CA ARG A 532 -1.58 -27.14 -43.43
C ARG A 532 -2.94 -27.41 -44.06
#